data_AF-A0A6N4DH39-F1
#
_entry.id   AF-A0A6N4DH39-F1
#
_cell.length_a   1.000
_cell.length_b   1.000
_cell.length_c   1.000
_cell.angle_alpha   90.00
_cell.angle_beta   90.00
_cell.angle_gamma   90.00
#
_symmetry.space_group_name_H-M   'P 1'
#
loop_
_entity.id
_entity.type
_entity.pdbx_description
1 polymer ?
#
loop_
_entity_poly.entity_id
_entity_poly.type
_entity_poly.pdbx_seq_one_letter_code
_entity_poly.pdbx_strand_id
1 'polypeptide(L)'
;MALAGHSAGGHLALLAAQETELDLRAVIGLAAITDMTAYGAGESGCEQAAAAFMGGKPDELPVEYMVASPSQHEAVDNTVLLYSDADSRCRSN
;
A
#
# COMPACT_ATOMS: atom_id res chain seq x y z
N MET A 1 -7.33 -18.58 -4.48
CA MET A 1 -6.99 -18.22 -3.07
C MET A 1 -7.42 -16.78 -2.81
N ALA A 2 -7.45 -16.29 -1.56
CA ALA A 2 -7.66 -14.86 -1.30
C ALA A 2 -6.62 -14.34 -0.31
N LEU A 3 -6.17 -13.11 -0.51
CA LEU A 3 -5.32 -12.39 0.44
C LEU A 3 -6.13 -11.29 1.11
N ALA A 4 -5.92 -11.13 2.40
CA ALA A 4 -6.51 -10.03 3.16
C ALA A 4 -5.45 -9.44 4.07
N GLY A 5 -5.42 -8.12 4.17
CA GLY A 5 -4.44 -7.43 4.97
C GLY A 5 -4.90 -6.04 5.40
N HIS A 6 -4.37 -5.59 6.53
CA HIS A 6 -4.63 -4.25 7.07
C HIS A 6 -3.38 -3.36 6.95
N SER A 7 -3.54 -2.08 6.59
CA SER A 7 -2.44 -1.11 6.51
C SER A 7 -1.28 -1.62 5.64
N ALA A 8 -0.08 -1.73 6.19
CA ALA A 8 1.08 -2.32 5.50
C ALA A 8 0.82 -3.77 5.02
N GLY A 9 0.03 -4.56 5.75
CA GLY A 9 -0.37 -5.89 5.31
C GLY A 9 -1.31 -5.86 4.11
N GLY A 10 -2.19 -4.85 4.03
CA GLY A 10 -3.07 -4.65 2.87
C GLY A 10 -2.28 -4.20 1.65
N HIS A 11 -1.30 -3.32 1.85
CA HIS A 11 -0.33 -2.92 0.83
C HIS A 11 0.42 -4.13 0.24
N LEU A 12 0.98 -5.00 1.09
CA LEU A 12 1.66 -6.21 0.63
C LEU A 12 0.72 -7.17 -0.10
N ALA A 13 -0.53 -7.29 0.35
CA ALA A 13 -1.52 -8.11 -0.35
C ALA A 13 -1.82 -7.57 -1.76
N LEU A 14 -1.85 -6.25 -1.94
CA LEU A 14 -2.04 -5.62 -3.24
C LEU A 14 -0.81 -5.74 -4.15
N LEU A 15 0.40 -5.63 -3.62
CA LEU A 15 1.62 -5.88 -4.39
C LEU A 15 1.72 -7.34 -4.82
N ALA A 16 1.47 -8.29 -3.90
CA ALA A 16 1.46 -9.71 -4.21
C ALA A 16 0.40 -10.06 -5.28
N ALA A 17 -0.71 -9.32 -5.33
CA ALA A 17 -1.74 -9.52 -6.34
C ALA A 17 -1.23 -9.34 -7.78
N GLN A 18 -0.22 -8.49 -7.97
CA GLN A 18 0.35 -8.19 -9.28
C GLN A 18 1.26 -9.32 -9.79
N GLU A 19 1.65 -10.24 -8.92
CA GLU A 19 2.48 -11.38 -9.28
C GLU A 19 1.64 -12.44 -10.01
N THR A 20 1.86 -12.55 -11.33
CA THR A 20 1.11 -13.46 -12.22
C THR A 20 1.25 -14.95 -11.88
N GLU A 21 2.23 -15.33 -11.07
CA GLU A 21 2.42 -16.71 -10.61
C GLU A 21 1.45 -17.13 -9.50
N LEU A 22 0.74 -16.17 -8.88
CA LEU A 22 -0.22 -16.45 -7.81
C LEU A 22 -1.64 -16.55 -8.36
N ASP A 23 -2.29 -17.71 -8.19
CA ASP A 23 -3.72 -17.91 -8.51
C ASP A 23 -4.63 -17.28 -7.42
N LEU A 24 -4.64 -15.95 -7.39
CA LEU A 24 -5.44 -15.12 -6.51
C LEU A 24 -6.80 -14.83 -7.13
N ARG A 25 -7.87 -15.13 -6.36
CA ARG A 25 -9.26 -14.91 -6.75
C ARG A 25 -9.83 -13.61 -6.21
N ALA A 26 -9.24 -13.07 -5.14
CA ALA A 26 -9.68 -11.84 -4.50
C ALA A 26 -8.58 -11.27 -3.58
N VAL A 27 -8.60 -9.95 -3.40
CA VAL A 27 -7.77 -9.23 -2.44
C VAL A 27 -8.64 -8.27 -1.62
N ILE A 28 -8.45 -8.27 -0.31
CA ILE A 28 -9.19 -7.40 0.61
C ILE A 28 -8.19 -6.54 1.40
N GLY A 29 -8.18 -5.24 1.11
CA GLY A 29 -7.36 -4.25 1.80
C GLY A 29 -8.16 -3.47 2.83
N LEU A 30 -7.82 -3.57 4.11
CA LEU A 30 -8.39 -2.77 5.19
C LEU A 30 -7.43 -1.61 5.51
N ALA A 31 -7.81 -0.36 5.25
CA ALA A 31 -6.93 0.80 5.37
C ALA A 31 -5.58 0.56 4.67
N ALA A 32 -5.60 -0.10 3.50
CA ALA A 32 -4.38 -0.49 2.80
C ALA A 32 -3.67 0.73 2.21
N ILE A 33 -2.36 0.82 2.38
CA ILE A 33 -1.56 1.90 1.77
C ILE A 33 -1.46 1.61 0.27
N THR A 34 -2.12 2.42 -0.55
CA THR A 34 -2.14 2.25 -2.02
C THR A 34 -1.20 3.20 -2.75
N ASP A 35 -0.95 4.38 -2.18
CA ASP A 35 0.02 5.34 -2.70
C ASP A 35 1.14 5.50 -1.67
N MET A 36 2.27 4.84 -1.94
CA MET A 36 3.41 4.89 -1.05
C MET A 36 4.11 6.25 -1.11
N THR A 37 4.02 6.95 -2.24
CA THR A 37 4.62 8.28 -2.44
C THR A 37 3.94 9.30 -1.54
N ALA A 38 2.61 9.36 -1.58
CA ALA A 38 1.83 10.22 -0.71
C ALA A 38 2.02 9.86 0.77
N TYR A 39 1.99 8.56 1.08
CA TYR A 39 2.12 8.07 2.45
C TYR A 39 3.49 8.37 3.07
N GLY A 40 4.58 8.11 2.35
CA GLY A 40 5.94 8.36 2.84
C GLY A 40 6.31 9.84 2.97
N ALA A 41 5.52 10.75 2.40
CA ALA A 41 5.68 12.19 2.56
C ALA A 41 5.05 12.72 3.85
N GLY A 42 4.28 11.89 4.56
CA GLY A 42 3.63 12.27 5.80
C GLY A 42 4.57 12.31 7.01
N GLU A 43 4.06 12.86 8.12
CA GLU A 43 4.83 13.18 9.32
C GLU A 43 4.30 12.46 10.57
N SER A 44 3.27 11.62 10.45
CA SER A 44 2.81 10.74 11.53
C SER A 44 3.85 9.65 11.83
N GLY A 45 3.70 8.99 12.99
CA GLY A 45 4.58 7.88 13.36
C GLY A 45 4.52 6.69 12.40
N CYS A 46 3.37 6.42 11.76
CA CYS A 46 3.26 5.33 10.78
C CYS A 46 4.01 5.67 9.48
N GLU A 47 3.88 6.92 9.02
CA GLU A 47 4.46 7.42 7.77
C GLU A 47 5.99 7.51 7.88
N GLN A 48 6.50 8.01 9.02
CA GLN A 48 7.93 8.02 9.31
C GLN A 48 8.52 6.61 9.40
N ALA A 49 7.79 5.65 10.00
CA ALA A 49 8.22 4.26 10.02
C ALA A 49 8.27 3.65 8.62
N ALA A 50 7.35 4.04 7.74
CA ALA A 50 7.32 3.60 6.35
C ALA A 50 8.51 4.19 5.55
N ALA A 51 8.85 5.46 5.75
CA ALA A 51 10.04 6.06 5.15
C ALA A 51 11.34 5.40 5.63
N ALA A 52 11.43 5.07 6.93
CA ALA A 52 12.56 4.32 7.47
C ALA A 52 12.65 2.90 6.88
N PHE A 53 11.52 2.23 6.65
CA PHE A 53 11.47 0.92 6.00
C PHE A 53 11.90 0.98 4.53
N MET A 54 11.46 2.01 3.81
CA MET A 54 11.84 2.25 2.40
C MET A 54 13.30 2.69 2.24
N GLY A 55 13.97 3.08 3.32
CA GLY A 55 15.37 3.52 3.31
C GLY A 55 15.59 4.98 2.91
N GLY A 56 14.55 5.79 2.87
CA GLY A 56 14.59 7.21 2.48
C GLY A 56 13.19 7.78 2.26
N LYS A 57 13.11 9.10 2.07
CA LYS A 57 11.87 9.81 1.72
C LYS A 57 11.54 9.68 0.22
N PRO A 58 10.28 9.92 -0.19
CA PRO A 58 9.89 9.87 -1.61
C PRO A 58 10.72 10.76 -2.54
N ASP A 59 11.11 11.95 -2.08
CA ASP A 59 11.94 12.88 -2.87
C ASP A 59 13.38 12.36 -3.08
N GLU A 60 13.86 11.47 -2.21
CA GLU A 60 15.19 10.87 -2.29
C GLU A 60 15.20 9.60 -3.15
N LEU A 61 14.09 8.84 -3.12
CA LEU A 61 13.93 7.53 -3.77
C LEU A 61 12.66 7.45 -4.65
N PRO A 62 12.47 8.36 -5.62
CA PRO A 62 11.18 8.52 -6.30
C PRO A 62 10.76 7.29 -7.12
N VAL A 63 11.73 6.54 -7.66
CA VAL A 63 11.44 5.34 -8.48
C VAL A 63 10.99 4.19 -7.59
N GLU A 64 11.67 3.98 -6.46
CA GLU A 64 11.36 2.93 -5.49
C GLU A 64 9.97 3.12 -4.90
N TYR A 65 9.60 4.36 -4.59
CA TYR A 65 8.27 4.71 -4.11
C TYR A 65 7.17 4.52 -5.15
N MET A 66 7.44 4.85 -6.42
CA MET A 66 6.53 4.59 -7.52
C MET A 66 6.31 3.08 -7.72
N VAL A 67 7.38 2.28 -7.76
CA VAL A 67 7.30 0.81 -7.89
C VAL A 67 6.57 0.20 -6.69
N ALA A 68 6.81 0.71 -5.49
CA ALA A 68 6.14 0.23 -4.28
C ALA A 68 4.68 0.68 -4.17
N SER A 69 4.16 1.56 -5.02
CA SER A 69 2.79 2.07 -4.89
C SER A 69 1.78 1.20 -5.67
N PRO A 70 0.89 0.42 -5.02
CA PRO A 70 -0.16 -0.32 -5.73
C PRO A 70 -1.00 0.51 -6.71
N SER A 71 -1.22 1.80 -6.41
CA SER A 71 -1.97 2.72 -7.28
C SER A 71 -1.31 3.00 -8.63
N GLN A 72 -0.02 2.68 -8.78
CA GLN A 72 0.75 2.86 -10.02
C GLN A 72 0.70 1.63 -10.93
N HIS A 73 0.00 0.58 -10.52
CA HIS A 73 -0.10 -0.68 -11.26
C HIS A 73 -1.54 -1.00 -11.62
N GLU A 74 -1.72 -1.94 -12.55
CA GLU A 74 -3.05 -2.37 -12.94
C GLU A 74 -3.76 -3.06 -11.77
N ALA A 75 -5.01 -2.65 -11.51
CA ALA A 75 -5.80 -3.24 -10.47
C ALA A 75 -6.15 -4.69 -10.82
N VAL A 76 -5.96 -5.58 -9.86
CA VAL A 76 -6.32 -6.99 -10.02
C VAL A 76 -7.82 -7.16 -9.81
N ASP A 77 -8.43 -8.02 -10.62
CA ASP A 77 -9.85 -8.35 -10.53
C ASP A 77 -10.24 -8.78 -9.11
N ASN A 78 -11.45 -8.41 -8.69
CA ASN A 78 -12.01 -8.72 -7.37
C ASN A 78 -11.19 -8.17 -6.18
N THR A 79 -10.65 -6.96 -6.33
CA THR A 79 -10.04 -6.20 -5.23
C THR A 79 -11.08 -5.34 -4.51
N VAL A 80 -11.15 -5.46 -3.18
CA VAL A 80 -11.99 -4.62 -2.31
C VAL A 80 -11.12 -3.86 -1.34
N LEU A 81 -11.27 -2.52 -1.33
CA LEU A 81 -10.58 -1.65 -0.39
C LEU A 81 -11.60 -1.01 0.56
N LEU A 82 -11.31 -1.06 1.86
CA LEU A 82 -12.17 -0.54 2.91
C LEU A 82 -11.37 0.47 3.73
N TYR A 83 -11.81 1.73 3.74
CA TYR A 83 -11.17 2.83 4.46
C TYR A 83 -12.14 3.46 5.46
N SER A 84 -11.58 4.03 6.53
CA SER A 84 -12.31 4.89 7.46
C SER A 84 -11.93 6.34 7.21
N ASP A 85 -12.92 7.23 7.15
CA ASP A 85 -12.72 8.68 7.10
C ASP A 85 -12.15 9.25 8.42
N ALA A 86 -12.29 8.50 9.52
CA ALA A 86 -11.76 8.82 10.84
C ALA A 86 -10.32 8.34 11.07
N ASP A 87 -9.66 7.69 10.09
CA ASP A 87 -8.25 7.33 10.24
C ASP A 87 -7.39 8.61 10.24
N SER A 88 -6.82 8.90 11.40
CA SER A 88 -5.97 10.06 11.65
C SER A 88 -4.54 9.68 11.97
N ARG A 89 -4.24 8.37 12.07
CA ARG A 89 -2.92 7.88 12.46
C ARG A 89 -2.14 7.29 11.30
N CYS A 90 -2.79 6.53 10.42
CA CYS A 90 -2.14 5.90 9.28
C CYS A 90 -3.00 6.15 8.02
N ARG A 91 -3.22 7.42 7.67
CA ARG A 91 -4.03 7.82 6.52
C ARG A 91 -3.46 7.21 5.25
N SER A 92 -4.24 6.37 4.60
CA SER A 92 -3.78 5.56 3.47
C SER A 92 -4.13 6.16 2.11
N ASN A 93 -4.65 7.40 2.08
CA ASN A 93 -5.12 8.12 0.89
C ASN A 93 -4.01 8.94 0.24
#